data_AF-A0A1N6NKA4-F1
#
_entry.id   AF-A0A1N6NKA4-F1
#
_cell.length_a   1.000
_cell.length_b   1.000
_cell.length_c   1.000
_cell.angle_alpha   90.00
_cell.angle_beta   90.00
_cell.angle_gamma   90.00
#
_symmetry.space_group_name_H-M   'P 1'
#
loop_
_entity.id
_entity.type
_entity.pdbx_description
1 polymer ?
#
loop_
_entity_poly.entity_id
_entity_poly.type
_entity_poly.pdbx_seq_one_letter_code
_entity_poly.pdbx_strand_id
1 'polypeptide(L)' 'MKKLKKLSRNDLKKVAGGTCSQWVGVTAPCGAFYSLCTDNYSNWAELQEAAEYFNDVKC' A
#
# COMPACT_ATOMS: atom_id res chain seq x y z
N MET A 1 -7.60 -2.11 -18.58
CA MET A 1 -6.37 -2.06 -17.74
C MET A 1 -5.30 -1.26 -18.47
N LYS A 2 -4.74 -0.20 -17.85
CA LYS A 2 -3.63 0.57 -18.45
C LYS A 2 -2.42 -0.34 -18.60
N LYS A 3 -1.74 -0.32 -19.75
CA LYS A 3 -0.47 -1.05 -19.96
C LYS A 3 0.60 -0.44 -19.06
N LEU A 4 0.88 -1.07 -17.93
CA LEU A 4 1.92 -0.63 -17.01
C LEU A 4 3.29 -0.97 -17.61
N LYS A 5 4.14 0.05 -17.80
CA LYS A 5 5.51 -0.13 -18.30
C LYS A 5 6.36 -0.75 -17.19
N LYS A 6 6.91 -1.94 -17.42
CA LYS A 6 7.83 -2.59 -16.50
C LYS A 6 9.14 -1.80 -16.46
N LEU A 7 9.49 -1.26 -15.29
CA LEU A 7 10.74 -0.54 -15.09
C LEU A 7 11.91 -1.51 -14.84
N SER A 8 13.10 -1.16 -15.32
CA SER A 8 14.32 -1.90 -14.98
C SER A 8 14.74 -1.59 -13.54
N ARG A 9 15.61 -2.43 -12.95
CA ARG A 9 16.17 -2.18 -11.61
C ARG A 9 16.91 -0.84 -11.51
N ASN A 10 17.56 -0.41 -12.60
CA ASN A 10 18.29 0.86 -12.62
C ASN A 10 17.34 2.05 -12.73
N ASP A 11 16.19 1.89 -13.41
CA ASP A 11 15.17 2.92 -13.47
C ASP A 11 14.44 3.06 -12.13
N LEU A 12 14.17 1.94 -11.45
CA LEU A 12 13.56 1.92 -10.11
C LEU A 12 14.36 2.75 -9.10
N LYS A 13 15.69 2.74 -9.16
CA LYS A 13 16.55 3.55 -8.28
C LYS A 13 16.38 5.07 -8.48
N LYS A 14 15.88 5.48 -9.64
CA LYS A 14 15.64 6.88 -10.00
C LYS A 14 14.20 7.31 -9.80
N VAL A 15 13.30 6.37 -9.48
CA VAL A 15 11.94 6.68 -9.08
C VAL A 15 12.02 7.25 -7.67
N ALA A 16 11.86 8.57 -7.55
CA ALA A 16 11.51 9.14 -6.26
C ALA A 16 10.23 8.44 -5.79
N GLY A 17 10.29 7.81 -4.62
CA GLY A 17 9.10 7.22 -4.01
C GLY A 17 8.00 8.28 -3.95
N GLY A 18 6.76 7.89 -4.20
CA GLY A 18 5.63 8.78 -3.98
C GLY A 18 5.57 9.18 -2.51
N THR A 19 5.34 10.46 -2.24
CA THR A 19 4.92 10.91 -0.92
C THR A 19 3.46 10.51 -0.73
N CYS A 20 3.14 9.88 0.38
CA CYS A 20 1.75 9.70 0.76
C CYS A 20 1.26 10.90 1.54
N SER A 21 0.06 11.39 1.25
CA SER A 21 -0.57 12.49 1.98
C SER A 21 -0.86 12.09 3.43
N GLN A 22 -1.28 10.85 3.67
CA GLN A 22 -1.51 10.33 5.01
C GLN A 22 -1.24 8.82 5.09
N TRP A 23 -0.52 8.40 6.14
CA TRP A 23 -0.34 6.99 6.47
C TRP A 23 -1.28 6.58 7.61
N VAL A 24 -1.99 5.47 7.42
CA VAL A 24 -2.85 4.86 8.44
C VAL A 24 -2.13 3.63 8.99
N GLY A 25 -1.85 3.62 10.29
CA GLY A 25 -1.26 2.47 10.98
C GLY A 25 -2.31 1.40 11.29
N VAL A 26 -1.96 0.14 11.05
CA VAL A 26 -2.81 -1.03 11.31
C VAL A 26 -2.00 -2.06 12.08
N THR A 27 -2.60 -2.58 13.16
CA THR A 27 -2.08 -3.75 13.88
C THR A 27 -2.94 -4.95 13.50
N ALA A 28 -2.32 -5.91 12.82
CA ALA A 28 -2.97 -7.14 12.39
C ALA A 28 -3.36 -8.01 13.60
N PRO A 29 -4.33 -8.94 13.45
CA PRO A 29 -4.73 -9.85 14.52
C PRO A 29 -3.58 -10.72 15.07
N CYS A 30 -2.60 -11.06 14.24
CA CYS A 30 -1.38 -11.77 14.64
C CYS A 30 -0.33 -10.88 15.33
N GLY A 31 -0.60 -9.59 15.55
CA GLY A 31 0.29 -8.63 16.18
C GLY A 31 1.28 -7.93 15.22
N ALA A 32 1.26 -8.26 13.93
CA ALA A 32 2.08 -7.57 12.94
C ALA A 32 1.61 -6.13 12.71
N PHE A 33 2.54 -5.17 12.69
CA PHE A 33 2.22 -3.76 12.40
C PHE A 33 2.60 -3.39 10.96
N TYR A 34 1.70 -2.69 10.26
CA TYR A 34 1.97 -2.12 8.94
C TYR A 34 1.22 -0.79 8.76
N SER A 35 1.53 -0.10 7.66
CA SER A 35 0.87 1.17 7.33
C SER A 35 0.36 1.16 5.90
N LEU A 36 -0.82 1.75 5.71
CA LEU A 36 -1.46 1.92 4.41
C LEU A 36 -1.45 3.40 4.03
N CYS A 37 -1.12 3.68 2.76
CA CYS A 37 -1.16 5.03 2.22
C CYS A 37 -2.57 5.36 1.73
N THR A 38 -3.18 6.43 2.25
CA THR A 38 -4.55 6.85 1.87
C THR A 38 -4.69 7.13 0.39
N ASP A 39 -3.65 7.64 -0.26
CA ASP A 39 -3.69 8.09 -1.66
C ASP A 39 -3.87 6.93 -2.65
N ASN A 40 -3.71 5.69 -2.18
CA ASN A 40 -3.94 4.48 -2.96
C ASN A 40 -5.41 4.05 -2.99
N TYR A 41 -6.29 4.71 -2.24
CA TYR A 41 -7.70 4.31 -2.07
C TYR A 41 -8.62 5.48 -2.35
N SER A 42 -9.75 5.21 -3.00
CA SER A 42 -10.71 6.25 -3.40
C SER A 42 -11.56 6.72 -2.22
N ASN A 43 -11.71 5.87 -1.20
CA ASN A 43 -12.53 6.11 -0.02
C ASN A 43 -12.08 5.22 1.16
N TRP A 44 -12.67 5.46 2.33
CA TRP A 44 -12.35 4.71 3.56
C TRP A 44 -12.78 3.24 3.53
N ALA A 45 -13.83 2.89 2.80
CA ALA A 45 -14.27 1.50 2.69
C ALA A 45 -13.23 0.65 1.94
N GLU A 46 -12.70 1.16 0.82
CA GLU A 46 -11.61 0.51 0.08
C GLU A 46 -10.34 0.35 0.93
N LEU A 47 -10.03 1.34 1.78
CA LEU A 47 -8.90 1.25 2.71
C LEU A 47 -9.13 0.15 3.76
N GLN A 48 -10.34 0.05 4.30
CA GLN A 48 -10.70 -0.97 5.29
C GLN A 48 -10.65 -2.38 4.69
N GLU A 49 -11.22 -2.57 3.49
CA GLU A 49 -11.14 -3.85 2.76
C GLU A 49 -9.68 -4.25 2.46
N ALA A 50 -8.84 -3.26 2.10
CA ALA A 50 -7.42 -3.51 1.92
C ALA A 50 -6.71 -3.88 3.22
N ALA A 51 -7.08 -3.26 4.35
CA ALA A 51 -6.55 -3.64 5.65
C ALA A 51 -6.90 -5.09 5.99
N GLU A 52 -8.13 -5.53 5.76
CA GLU A 52 -8.55 -6.93 5.96
C GLU A 52 -7.77 -7.89 5.07
N TYR A 53 -7.64 -7.59 3.77
CA TYR A 53 -6.81 -8.38 2.86
C TYR A 53 -5.35 -8.47 3.33
N PHE A 54 -4.74 -7.36 3.77
CA PHE A 54 -3.36 -7.37 4.21
C PHE A 54 -3.17 -8.04 5.58
N ASN A 55 -4.19 -8.06 6.44
CA ASN A 55 -4.15 -8.86 7.67
C ASN A 55 -3.92 -10.34 7.32
N ASP A 56 -4.67 -10.88 6.36
CA ASP A 56 -4.52 -12.27 5.91
C ASP A 56 -3.15 -12.55 5.27
N VAL A 57 -2.60 -11.59 4.54
CA VAL A 57 -1.25 -11.72 3.92
C VAL A 57 -0.13 -11.67 4.97
N LYS A 58 -0.34 -10.95 6.08
CA LYS A 58 0.69 -10.74 7.11
C LYS A 58 0.76 -11.83 8.17
N CYS A 59 -0.27 -12.66 8.34
CA CYS A 59 -0.43 -13.55 9.49
C CYS A 59 -0.11 -15.05 9.25
#